data_AF-A0A7R9HH79-F1
#
_entry.id   AF-A0A7R9HH79-F1
#
_cell.length_a   1.000
_cell.length_b   1.000
_cell.length_c   1.000
_cell.angle_alpha   90.00
_cell.angle_beta   90.00
_cell.angle_gamma   90.00
#
_symmetry.space_group_name_H-M   'P 1'
#
loop_
_entity.id
_entity.type
_entity.pdbx_description
1 polymer ?
#
loop_
_entity_poly.entity_id
_entity_poly.type
_entity_poly.pdbx_seq_one_letter_code
_entity_poly.pdbx_strand_id
1 'polypeptide(L)'
;GLDPAGPMFKSAARSKSLDKTDARFVDVIHTNINYFGLSRPIGSADFYPYNGKTQPGCSFPKNIIQKCSHSMSHKYFTESILNPWSFVATPCGVVKEYRGRDSCNGTDVIFMGEHTSTR
;
A
#
# COMPACT_ATOMS: atom_id res chain seq x y z
N GLY A 1 6.97 3.65 2.93
CA GLY A 1 7.26 3.61 1.47
C GLY A 1 5.98 3.83 0.69
N LEU A 2 5.98 4.69 -0.34
CA LEU A 2 4.75 5.11 -1.04
C LEU A 2 4.75 4.62 -2.50
N ASP A 3 3.93 3.60 -2.77
CA ASP A 3 3.84 2.79 -3.99
C ASP A 3 5.20 2.53 -4.67
N PRO A 4 6.13 1.81 -4.01
CA PRO A 4 7.49 1.63 -4.49
C PRO A 4 7.55 1.11 -5.92
N ALA A 5 8.41 1.72 -6.74
CA ALA A 5 8.49 1.43 -8.17
C ALA A 5 8.80 -0.06 -8.44
N GLY A 6 7.98 -0.68 -9.28
CA GLY A 6 8.14 -2.05 -9.75
C GLY A 6 9.18 -2.23 -10.86
N PRO A 7 9.20 -1.39 -11.92
CA PRO A 7 10.20 -1.51 -12.98
C PRO A 7 11.62 -1.58 -12.40
N MET A 8 12.42 -2.53 -12.87
CA MET A 8 13.77 -2.86 -12.39
C MET A 8 13.86 -3.46 -10.97
N PHE A 9 12.87 -3.28 -10.09
CA PHE A 9 12.90 -3.79 -8.71
C PHE A 9 12.08 -5.06 -8.48
N LYS A 10 11.20 -5.45 -9.40
CA LYS A 10 10.37 -6.67 -9.31
C LYS A 10 11.20 -7.94 -9.07
N SER A 11 12.34 -8.06 -9.75
CA SER A 11 13.27 -9.19 -9.65
C SER A 11 14.61 -8.81 -9.01
N ALA A 12 14.70 -7.60 -8.45
CA ALA A 12 15.92 -7.17 -7.78
C ALA A 12 16.13 -7.98 -6.50
N ALA A 13 17.40 -8.23 -6.16
CA ALA A 13 17.75 -8.75 -4.85
C ALA A 13 17.23 -7.82 -3.76
N ARG A 14 16.83 -8.37 -2.60
CA ARG A 14 16.25 -7.59 -1.49
C ARG A 14 17.17 -6.43 -1.08
N SER A 15 18.49 -6.64 -1.07
CA SER A 15 19.50 -5.62 -0.77
C SER A 15 19.63 -4.49 -1.80
N LYS A 16 18.88 -4.55 -2.90
CA LYS A 16 18.86 -3.55 -3.99
C LYS A 16 17.49 -2.87 -4.12
N SER A 17 16.55 -3.17 -3.24
CA SER A 17 15.22 -2.55 -3.18
C SER A 17 14.91 -2.18 -1.74
N LEU A 18 13.87 -1.36 -1.53
CA LEU A 18 13.33 -1.19 -0.17
C LEU A 18 12.98 -2.57 0.41
N ASP A 19 13.40 -2.79 1.64
CA ASP A 19 13.14 -4.00 2.40
C ASP A 19 12.80 -3.69 3.86
N LYS A 20 12.03 -4.58 4.49
CA LYS A 20 11.66 -4.49 5.89
C LYS A 20 12.86 -4.40 6.85
N THR A 21 14.05 -4.83 6.44
CA THR A 21 15.27 -4.73 7.25
C THR A 21 15.97 -3.38 7.17
N ASP A 22 15.54 -2.48 6.28
CA ASP A 22 16.22 -1.19 6.06
C ASP A 22 15.97 -0.18 7.19
N ALA A 23 14.98 -0.45 8.06
CA ALA A 23 14.68 0.34 9.25
C ALA A 23 14.15 -0.56 10.38
N ARG A 24 13.96 0.04 11.58
CA ARG A 24 13.33 -0.66 12.71
C ARG A 24 11.90 -1.11 12.40
N PHE A 25 11.20 -0.34 11.58
CA PHE A 25 9.87 -0.63 11.09
C PHE A 25 9.73 0.02 9.72
N VAL A 26 9.13 -0.70 8.77
CA VAL A 26 8.89 -0.22 7.40
C VAL A 26 7.42 -0.47 7.08
N ASP A 27 6.64 0.58 6.93
CA ASP A 27 5.28 0.51 6.37
C ASP A 27 5.30 0.83 4.87
N VAL A 28 4.42 0.20 4.10
CA VAL A 28 4.34 0.40 2.64
C VAL A 28 2.90 0.55 2.20
N ILE A 29 2.61 1.57 1.40
CA ILE A 29 1.29 1.79 0.80
C ILE A 29 1.35 1.42 -0.69
N HIS A 30 0.60 0.41 -1.10
CA HIS A 30 0.53 -0.09 -2.47
C HIS A 30 -0.76 0.37 -3.15
N THR A 31 -0.63 1.20 -4.19
CA THR A 31 -1.78 1.78 -4.91
C THR A 31 -1.77 1.50 -6.41
N ASN A 32 -0.71 0.92 -6.96
CA ASN A 32 -0.67 0.55 -8.38
C ASN A 32 0.14 -0.71 -8.71
N ILE A 33 -0.17 -1.82 -8.04
CA ILE A 33 0.63 -3.05 -8.05
C ILE A 33 0.70 -3.78 -9.40
N ASN A 34 -0.27 -3.53 -10.29
CA ASN A 34 -0.35 -4.18 -11.60
C ASN A 34 0.48 -3.46 -12.68
N TYR A 35 0.95 -2.25 -12.40
CA TYR A 35 1.62 -1.40 -13.38
C TYR A 35 2.94 -0.85 -12.81
N PHE A 36 2.91 0.33 -12.20
CA PHE A 36 4.12 1.03 -11.76
C PHE A 36 4.62 0.62 -10.38
N GLY A 37 3.76 0.09 -9.50
CA GLY A 37 4.12 -0.33 -8.15
C GLY A 37 4.61 -1.79 -8.08
N LEU A 38 5.30 -2.11 -6.99
CA LEU A 38 5.59 -3.49 -6.57
C LEU A 38 4.34 -4.15 -5.99
N SER A 39 4.11 -5.42 -6.32
CA SER A 39 2.98 -6.20 -5.78
C SER A 39 3.34 -7.02 -4.55
N ARG A 40 4.58 -7.50 -4.47
CA ARG A 40 5.06 -8.27 -3.31
C ARG A 40 5.13 -7.37 -2.07
N PRO A 41 4.82 -7.91 -0.87
CA PRO A 41 5.06 -7.19 0.36
C PRO A 41 6.58 -6.99 0.54
N ILE A 42 6.97 -5.80 0.93
CA ILE A 42 8.37 -5.43 1.18
C ILE A 42 8.57 -4.73 2.52
N GLY A 43 7.49 -4.48 3.27
CA GLY A 43 7.51 -3.86 4.58
C GLY A 43 7.44 -4.84 5.75
N SER A 44 7.47 -4.25 6.95
CA SER A 44 6.93 -4.82 8.19
C SER A 44 5.41 -4.84 8.16
N ALA A 45 4.80 -3.81 7.55
CA ALA A 45 3.37 -3.74 7.26
C ALA A 45 3.15 -3.24 5.82
N ASP A 46 2.33 -3.95 5.05
CA ASP A 46 2.03 -3.62 3.66
C ASP A 46 0.52 -3.40 3.50
N PHE A 47 0.15 -2.18 3.12
CA PHE A 47 -1.23 -1.74 2.96
C PHE A 47 -1.62 -1.71 1.50
N TYR A 48 -2.79 -2.25 1.19
CA TYR A 48 -3.31 -2.38 -0.18
C TYR A 48 -4.70 -1.74 -0.30
N PRO A 49 -4.84 -0.41 -0.18
CA PRO A 49 -6.11 0.28 -0.40
C PRO A 49 -6.69 -0.11 -1.77
N TYR A 50 -7.97 -0.46 -1.79
CA TYR A 50 -8.65 -0.98 -2.97
C TYR A 50 -7.89 -2.16 -3.64
N ASN A 51 -7.32 -3.05 -2.83
CA ASN A 51 -6.52 -4.20 -3.24
C ASN A 51 -5.26 -3.84 -4.05
N GLY A 52 -4.77 -2.61 -3.90
CA GLY A 52 -3.62 -2.05 -4.64
C GLY A 52 -3.86 -1.90 -6.15
N LYS A 53 -5.12 -1.96 -6.58
CA LYS A 53 -5.54 -1.83 -7.99
C LYS A 53 -5.76 -0.36 -8.34
N THR A 54 -6.49 -0.11 -9.44
CA THR A 54 -6.93 1.25 -9.79
C THR A 54 -7.66 1.89 -8.62
N GLN A 55 -7.18 3.08 -8.22
CA GLN A 55 -7.75 3.80 -7.09
C GLN A 55 -8.97 4.62 -7.52
N PRO A 56 -9.94 4.87 -6.61
CA PRO A 56 -11.09 5.71 -6.91
C PRO A 56 -10.68 7.12 -7.33
N GLY A 57 -11.46 7.72 -8.23
CA GLY A 57 -11.18 9.05 -8.78
C GLY A 57 -10.11 9.08 -9.88
N CYS A 58 -9.43 7.96 -10.15
CA CYS A 58 -8.50 7.84 -11.27
C CYS A 58 -9.21 7.37 -12.54
N SER A 59 -9.48 8.32 -13.44
CA SER A 59 -10.31 8.13 -14.64
C SER A 59 -9.52 8.29 -15.95
N PHE A 60 -10.16 7.94 -17.07
CA PHE A 60 -9.58 7.91 -18.42
C PHE A 60 -8.90 9.23 -18.83
N PRO A 61 -7.89 9.17 -19.73
CA PRO A 61 -7.35 7.98 -20.41
C PRO A 61 -6.43 7.06 -19.58
N LYS A 62 -6.23 5.80 -20.02
CA LYS A 62 -5.51 4.74 -19.25
C LYS A 62 -4.14 5.16 -18.69
N ASN A 63 -3.35 5.92 -19.44
CA ASN A 63 -2.03 6.39 -18.98
C ASN A 63 -2.15 7.39 -17.81
N ILE A 64 -3.24 8.14 -17.75
CA ILE A 64 -3.58 9.02 -16.62
C ILE A 64 -4.07 8.19 -15.44
N ILE A 65 -4.84 7.12 -15.67
CA ILE A 65 -5.28 6.19 -14.61
C ILE A 65 -4.07 5.62 -13.84
N GLN A 66 -3.03 5.18 -14.55
CA GLN A 66 -1.87 4.55 -13.92
C GLN A 66 -1.02 5.53 -13.12
N LYS A 67 -0.75 6.71 -13.69
CA LYS A 67 -0.04 7.78 -12.98
C LYS A 67 -0.85 8.27 -11.77
N CYS A 68 -2.16 8.46 -11.94
CA CYS A 68 -3.05 8.84 -10.85
C CYS A 68 -3.03 7.81 -9.73
N SER A 69 -3.23 6.52 -10.04
CA SER A 69 -3.26 5.45 -9.03
C SER A 69 -1.91 5.33 -8.32
N HIS A 70 -0.79 5.46 -9.04
CA HIS A 70 0.56 5.47 -8.45
C HIS A 70 0.74 6.64 -7.47
N SER A 71 0.25 7.82 -7.84
CA SER A 71 0.25 9.04 -7.02
C SER A 71 -0.71 9.01 -5.83
N MET A 72 -1.68 8.09 -5.77
CA MET A 72 -2.61 8.07 -4.63
C MET A 72 -1.95 7.69 -3.32
N SER A 73 -0.82 6.96 -3.35
CA SER A 73 -0.07 6.59 -2.14
C SER A 73 0.34 7.81 -1.31
N HIS A 74 0.93 8.83 -1.93
CA HIS A 74 1.28 10.06 -1.21
C HIS A 74 0.06 10.89 -0.81
N LYS A 75 -1.03 10.85 -1.58
CA LYS A 75 -2.26 11.57 -1.22
C LYS A 75 -2.92 10.95 0.02
N TYR A 76 -2.99 9.63 0.10
CA TYR A 76 -3.46 8.94 1.30
C TYR A 76 -2.55 9.22 2.49
N PHE A 77 -1.23 9.21 2.29
CA PHE A 77 -0.30 9.56 3.36
C PHE A 77 -0.53 10.98 3.87
N THR A 78 -0.60 11.98 2.97
CA THR A 78 -0.87 13.38 3.35
C THR A 78 -2.18 13.53 4.11
N GLU A 79 -3.25 12.86 3.66
CA GLU A 79 -4.54 12.89 4.34
C GLU A 79 -4.49 12.27 5.74
N SER A 80 -3.72 11.19 5.90
CA SER A 80 -3.58 10.48 7.18
C SER A 80 -2.96 11.33 8.29
N ILE A 81 -2.13 12.33 7.92
CA ILE A 81 -1.50 13.27 8.86
C ILE A 81 -2.57 14.15 9.51
N LEU A 82 -3.56 14.59 8.74
CA LEU A 82 -4.61 15.49 9.22
C LEU A 82 -5.78 14.71 9.87
N ASN A 83 -6.02 13.48 9.40
CA ASN A 83 -7.14 12.65 9.81
C ASN A 83 -6.65 11.26 10.26
N PRO A 84 -6.24 11.08 11.53
CA PRO A 84 -5.64 9.83 12.03
C PRO A 84 -6.52 8.58 11.88
N TRP A 85 -7.84 8.76 11.84
CA TRP A 85 -8.84 7.70 11.82
C TRP A 85 -9.37 7.35 10.41
N SER A 86 -8.87 8.04 9.38
CA SER A 86 -9.41 8.00 8.01
C SER A 86 -9.19 6.67 7.29
N PHE A 87 -8.12 5.94 7.63
CA PHE A 87 -7.71 4.73 6.90
C PHE A 87 -7.54 3.52 7.80
N VAL A 88 -8.65 2.99 8.30
CA VAL A 88 -8.65 1.70 9.01
C VAL A 88 -8.33 0.57 8.03
N ALA A 89 -7.33 -0.23 8.38
CA ALA A 89 -6.92 -1.44 7.69
C ALA A 89 -7.24 -2.68 8.53
N THR A 90 -7.49 -3.79 7.84
CA THR A 90 -7.74 -5.10 8.46
C THR A 90 -6.65 -6.07 7.99
N PRO A 91 -5.90 -6.70 8.93
CA PRO A 91 -4.91 -7.71 8.58
C PRO A 91 -5.55 -8.87 7.80
N CYS A 92 -4.92 -9.26 6.70
CA CYS A 92 -5.38 -10.37 5.88
C CYS A 92 -4.20 -11.17 5.33
N GLY A 93 -4.36 -12.48 5.17
CA GLY A 93 -3.30 -13.36 4.64
C GLY A 93 -2.99 -13.07 3.16
N VAL A 94 -4.04 -12.83 2.35
CA VAL A 94 -3.88 -12.55 0.91
C VAL A 94 -4.76 -11.37 0.50
N VAL A 95 -4.16 -10.38 -0.16
CA VAL A 95 -4.86 -9.17 -0.64
C VAL A 95 -6.08 -9.49 -1.52
N LYS A 96 -6.01 -10.56 -2.33
CA LYS A 96 -7.12 -10.99 -3.21
C LYS A 96 -8.32 -11.55 -2.47
N GLU A 97 -8.14 -12.00 -1.22
CA GLU A 97 -9.21 -12.54 -0.39
C GLU A 97 -10.06 -11.44 0.25
N TYR A 98 -9.53 -10.21 0.33
CA TYR A 98 -10.26 -9.07 0.88
C TYR A 98 -11.47 -8.70 0.02
N ARG A 99 -12.66 -9.02 0.55
CA ARG A 99 -13.99 -8.66 0.02
C ARG A 99 -14.78 -7.78 0.98
N GLY A 100 -14.19 -7.40 2.11
CA GLY A 100 -14.81 -6.69 3.22
C GLY A 100 -14.19 -7.12 4.55
N ARG A 101 -14.54 -6.45 5.66
CA ARG A 101 -13.97 -6.74 6.98
C ARG A 101 -14.11 -8.21 7.38
N ASP A 102 -15.28 -8.81 7.14
CA ASP A 102 -15.58 -10.20 7.55
C ASP A 102 -14.81 -11.26 6.75
N SER A 103 -14.11 -10.87 5.68
CA SER A 103 -13.32 -11.80 4.85
C SER A 103 -11.94 -12.12 5.42
N CYS A 104 -11.53 -11.43 6.48
CA CYS A 104 -10.23 -11.60 7.11
C CYS A 104 -10.39 -11.77 8.62
N ASN A 105 -9.67 -12.72 9.21
CA ASN A 105 -9.74 -13.03 10.65
C ASN A 105 -8.95 -12.05 11.53
N GLY A 106 -8.67 -10.83 11.05
CA GLY A 106 -7.91 -9.82 11.77
C GLY A 106 -8.79 -9.05 12.75
N THR A 107 -8.53 -9.20 14.04
CA THR A 107 -9.19 -8.42 15.10
C THR A 107 -8.52 -7.07 15.35
N ASP A 108 -7.29 -6.90 14.87
CA ASP A 108 -6.49 -5.71 15.12
C ASP A 108 -6.95 -4.55 14.24
N VAL A 109 -7.09 -3.38 14.87
CA VAL A 109 -7.36 -2.12 14.18
C VAL A 109 -6.02 -1.45 13.91
N ILE A 110 -5.61 -1.46 12.65
CA ILE A 110 -4.38 -0.79 12.19
C ILE A 110 -4.78 0.40 11.33
N PHE A 111 -4.11 1.53 11.49
CA PHE A 111 -4.31 2.70 10.65
C PHE A 111 -3.20 2.76 9.60
N MET A 112 -3.57 2.96 8.34
CA MET A 112 -2.61 3.18 7.26
C MET A 112 -2.15 4.65 7.26
N GLY A 113 -0.84 4.87 7.09
CA GLY A 113 -0.24 6.21 6.95
C GLY A 113 0.54 6.63 8.19
N GLU A 114 0.52 7.92 8.53
CA GLU A 114 1.36 8.53 9.59
C GLU A 114 1.21 7.82 10.95
N HIS A 115 0.00 7.40 11.29
CA HIS A 115 -0.32 6.80 12.58
C HIS A 115 -0.24 5.26 12.58
N THR A 116 0.48 4.67 11.63
CA THR A 116 0.69 3.21 11.61
C THR A 116 1.38 2.73 12.88
N SER A 117 0.76 1.76 13.58
CA SER A 117 1.37 1.15 14.77
C SER A 117 2.68 0.44 14.40
N THR A 118 3.74 0.78 15.12
CA THR A 118 5.07 0.16 14.98
C THR A 118 5.38 -0.88 16.06
N ARG A 119 4.41 -1.12 16.96
CA ARG A 119 4.50 -2.07 18.07
C ARG A 119 4.17 -3.49 17.64
#